data_AF-A0AAT9HWM4-F1
#
_entry.id   AF-A0AAT9HWM4-F1
#
_cell.length_a   1.000
_cell.length_b   1.000
_cell.length_c   1.000
_cell.angle_alpha   90.00
_cell.angle_beta   90.00
_cell.angle_gamma   90.00
#
_symmetry.space_group_name_H-M   'P 1'
#
loop_
_entity.id
_entity.type
_entity.pdbx_description
1 polymer ?
#
loop_
_entity_poly.entity_id
_entity_poly.type
_entity_poly.pdbx_seq_one_letter_code
_entity_poly.pdbx_strand_id
1 'polypeptide(L)'
;MPSAAGEPSIGGGLGDQVYNRLLGERIIFLGQPVDDDIANKITAQLLLLASDPDKDIYLYINSPGGSITAGMAIYDTMQYIKNDVVTIAMGLAASMGQFLLSAGTPASASRCRTPRS
;
A
#
# COMPACT_ATOMS: atom_id res chain seq x y z
N MET A 1 -31.58 -5.23 -30.48
CA MET A 1 -30.18 -5.17 -30.97
C MET A 1 -29.26 -5.27 -29.77
N PRO A 2 -28.58 -6.40 -29.50
CA PRO A 2 -27.52 -6.48 -28.50
C PRO A 2 -26.20 -6.09 -29.19
N SER A 3 -25.56 -5.01 -28.73
CA SER A 3 -24.30 -4.52 -29.31
C SER A 3 -23.19 -4.60 -28.28
N ALA A 4 -22.08 -5.22 -28.72
CA ALA A 4 -20.74 -5.27 -28.13
C ALA A 4 -20.64 -5.96 -26.75
N ALA A 5 -20.36 -7.27 -26.69
CA ALA A 5 -19.01 -7.82 -26.79
C ALA A 5 -18.05 -7.10 -25.83
N GLY A 6 -17.89 -7.67 -24.63
CA GLY A 6 -16.77 -7.35 -23.78
C GLY A 6 -15.49 -7.66 -24.54
N GLU A 7 -14.74 -6.62 -24.87
CA GLU A 7 -13.32 -6.76 -25.14
C GLU A 7 -12.68 -7.31 -23.87
N PRO A 8 -12.05 -8.50 -23.90
CA PRO A 8 -11.03 -8.78 -22.91
C PRO A 8 -9.92 -7.77 -23.23
N SER A 9 -9.85 -6.70 -22.45
CA SER A 9 -8.66 -5.87 -22.40
C SER A 9 -7.51 -6.76 -21.97
N ILE A 10 -6.85 -7.41 -22.94
CA ILE A 10 -5.49 -7.96 -22.84
C ILE A 10 -4.56 -6.75 -22.80
N GLY A 11 -4.71 -5.98 -21.74
CA GLY A 11 -4.05 -4.73 -21.45
C GLY A 11 -3.77 -4.62 -19.96
N GLY A 12 -3.60 -5.77 -19.28
CA GLY A 12 -2.81 -5.79 -18.05
C GLY A 12 -1.39 -5.43 -18.48
N GLY A 13 -1.04 -4.16 -18.39
CA GLY A 13 0.24 -3.66 -18.84
C GLY A 13 1.36 -4.43 -18.15
N LEU A 14 2.56 -4.44 -18.74
CA LEU A 14 3.74 -5.03 -18.10
C LEU A 14 3.87 -4.58 -16.61
N GLY A 15 3.40 -3.37 -16.30
CA GLY A 15 3.23 -2.85 -14.94
C GLY A 15 2.34 -3.72 -14.04
N ASP A 16 1.12 -4.07 -14.44
CA ASP A 16 0.18 -4.84 -13.61
C ASP A 16 0.71 -6.24 -13.26
N GLN A 17 1.44 -6.87 -14.20
CA GLN A 17 2.11 -8.15 -13.94
C GLN A 17 3.26 -8.02 -12.93
N VAL A 18 4.02 -6.91 -12.99
CA VAL A 18 5.09 -6.62 -12.04
C VAL A 18 4.53 -6.28 -10.66
N TYR A 19 3.50 -5.44 -10.57
CA TYR A 19 2.83 -5.08 -9.31
C TYR A 19 2.20 -6.30 -8.64
N ASN A 20 1.53 -7.18 -9.39
CA ASN A 20 1.00 -8.42 -8.83
C ASN A 20 2.10 -9.37 -8.34
N ARG A 21 3.25 -9.41 -9.01
CA ARG A 21 4.41 -10.20 -8.56
C ARG A 21 5.03 -9.62 -7.28
N LEU A 22 5.14 -8.30 -7.19
CA LEU A 22 5.57 -7.59 -5.99
C LEU A 22 4.59 -7.82 -4.82
N LEU A 23 3.28 -7.80 -5.09
CA LEU A 23 2.26 -8.12 -4.09
C LEU A 23 2.39 -9.55 -3.56
N GLY A 24 2.75 -10.52 -4.40
CA GLY A 24 3.08 -11.87 -3.95
C GLY A 24 4.24 -11.90 -2.94
N GLU A 25 5.22 -11.02 -3.12
CA GLU A 25 6.33 -10.78 -2.19
C GLU A 25 5.96 -9.85 -1.02
N ARG A 26 4.69 -9.44 -0.89
CA ARG A 26 4.17 -8.45 0.08
C ARG A 26 4.78 -7.06 -0.04
N ILE A 27 5.17 -6.69 -1.25
CA ILE A 27 5.75 -5.38 -1.58
C ILE A 27 4.69 -4.53 -2.27
N ILE A 28 4.34 -3.40 -1.65
CA ILE A 28 3.46 -2.37 -2.19
C ILE A 28 4.31 -1.17 -2.59
N PHE A 29 4.12 -0.67 -3.81
CA PHE A 29 4.88 0.46 -4.34
C PHE A 29 3.97 1.65 -4.65
N LEU A 30 4.22 2.77 -3.96
CA LEU A 30 3.54 4.04 -4.14
C LEU A 30 4.51 5.00 -4.83
N GLY A 31 4.45 5.06 -6.17
CA GLY A 31 5.32 5.90 -7.00
C GLY A 31 4.65 7.14 -7.60
N GLN A 32 3.43 7.44 -7.18
CA GLN A 32 2.53 8.42 -7.78
C GLN A 32 1.93 9.33 -6.70
N PRO A 33 1.28 10.45 -7.07
CA PRO A 33 0.52 11.25 -6.10
C PRO A 33 -0.54 10.42 -5.38
N VAL A 34 -0.82 10.76 -4.13
CA VAL A 34 -1.84 10.06 -3.32
C VAL A 34 -3.22 10.63 -3.64
N ASP A 35 -3.97 9.93 -4.48
CA ASP A 35 -5.37 10.24 -4.82
C ASP A 35 -6.31 9.15 -4.30
N ASP A 36 -7.62 9.42 -4.27
CA ASP A 36 -8.63 8.49 -3.74
C ASP A 36 -8.63 7.12 -4.45
N ASP A 37 -8.37 7.07 -5.76
CA ASP A 37 -8.27 5.81 -6.52
C ASP A 37 -7.04 4.98 -6.09
N ILE A 38 -5.88 5.64 -5.93
CA ILE A 38 -4.65 4.99 -5.47
C ILE A 38 -4.77 4.53 -4.03
N ALA A 39 -5.37 5.36 -3.16
CA ALA A 39 -5.63 5.01 -1.79
C ALA A 39 -6.51 3.77 -1.69
N ASN A 40 -7.63 3.71 -2.42
CA ASN A 40 -8.50 2.54 -2.43
C ASN A 40 -7.80 1.27 -2.94
N LYS A 41 -6.89 1.39 -3.92
CA LYS A 41 -6.08 0.26 -4.38
C LYS A 41 -5.11 -0.22 -3.31
N ILE A 42 -4.41 0.70 -2.63
CA ILE A 42 -3.46 0.36 -1.57
C ILE A 42 -4.18 -0.25 -0.35
N THR A 43 -5.32 0.31 0.06
CA THR A 43 -6.10 -0.26 1.17
C THR A 43 -6.61 -1.66 0.85
N ALA A 44 -7.09 -1.90 -0.37
CA ALA A 44 -7.48 -3.24 -0.82
C ALA A 44 -6.30 -4.23 -0.80
N GLN A 45 -5.12 -3.80 -1.24
CA GLN A 45 -3.90 -4.63 -1.21
C GLN A 45 -3.46 -4.93 0.23
N LEU A 46 -3.51 -3.94 1.13
CA LEU A 46 -3.22 -4.13 2.55
C LEU A 46 -4.19 -5.14 3.19
N LEU A 47 -5.48 -5.03 2.90
CA LEU A 47 -6.50 -5.95 3.40
C LEU A 47 -6.31 -7.37 2.84
N LEU A 48 -5.90 -7.51 1.58
CA LEU A 48 -5.59 -8.80 0.99
C LEU A 48 -4.40 -9.46 1.71
N LEU A 49 -3.35 -8.70 1.98
CA LEU A 49 -2.17 -9.18 2.70
C LEU A 49 -2.44 -9.42 4.19
N ALA A 50 -3.46 -8.77 4.76
CA ALA A 50 -3.87 -8.95 6.14
C ALA A 50 -4.43 -10.35 6.47
N SER A 51 -4.69 -11.17 5.45
CA SER A 51 -5.06 -12.57 5.65
C SER A 51 -3.95 -13.38 6.33
N ASP A 52 -2.68 -12.98 6.21
CA ASP A 52 -1.53 -13.61 6.86
C ASP A 52 -0.89 -12.67 7.89
N PRO A 53 -1.35 -12.62 9.15
CA PRO A 53 -0.89 -11.63 10.14
C PRO A 53 0.56 -11.81 10.62
N ASP A 54 1.18 -12.96 10.37
CA ASP A 54 2.56 -13.28 10.79
C ASP A 54 3.64 -12.69 9.89
N LYS A 55 3.26 -12.11 8.74
CA LYS A 55 4.24 -11.66 7.75
C LYS A 55 4.15 -10.16 7.53
N ASP A 56 5.33 -9.55 7.47
CA ASP A 56 5.48 -8.11 7.32
C ASP A 56 5.13 -7.67 5.89
N ILE A 57 4.67 -6.43 5.77
CA ILE A 57 4.30 -5.79 4.50
C ILE A 57 5.29 -4.64 4.26
N TYR A 58 5.87 -4.58 3.07
CA TYR A 58 6.81 -3.52 2.70
C TYR A 58 6.11 -2.48 1.84
N LEU A 59 6.02 -1.25 2.32
CA LEU A 59 5.43 -0.12 1.61
C LEU A 59 6.52 0.85 1.15
N TYR A 60 6.80 0.87 -0.14
CA TYR A 60 7.73 1.82 -0.74
C TYR A 60 7.01 3.12 -1.10
N ILE A 61 7.49 4.24 -0.58
CA ILE A 61 6.88 5.56 -0.75
C ILE A 61 7.83 6.43 -1.58
N ASN A 62 7.38 6.79 -2.78
CA ASN A 62 7.98 7.77 -3.66
C ASN A 62 6.86 8.69 -4.18
N SER A 63 6.50 9.68 -3.38
CA SER A 63 5.38 10.56 -3.69
C SER A 63 5.64 12.00 -3.25
N PRO A 64 5.34 12.99 -4.12
CA PRO A 64 5.39 14.39 -3.75
C PRO A 64 4.26 14.80 -2.78
N GLY A 65 3.36 13.88 -2.42
CA GLY A 65 2.18 14.13 -1.59
C GLY A 65 0.88 13.90 -2.35
N GLY A 66 -0.21 14.44 -1.83
CA GLY A 66 -1.54 14.30 -2.43
C GLY A 66 -2.66 14.71 -1.49
N SER A 67 -3.83 14.08 -1.67
CA SER A 67 -5.00 14.26 -0.83
C SER A 67 -4.74 13.71 0.58
N ILE A 68 -4.93 14.57 1.58
CA ILE A 68 -4.80 14.21 3.00
C ILE A 68 -5.81 13.12 3.35
N THR A 69 -7.04 13.23 2.87
CA THR A 69 -8.12 12.26 3.11
C THR A 69 -7.76 10.88 2.56
N ALA A 70 -7.20 10.83 1.35
CA ALA A 70 -6.75 9.59 0.72
C ALA A 70 -5.60 8.95 1.50
N GLY A 71 -4.61 9.74 1.94
CA GLY A 71 -3.52 9.24 2.77
C GLY A 71 -3.97 8.78 4.17
N MET A 72 -4.98 9.44 4.76
CA MET A 72 -5.58 9.01 6.04
C MET A 72 -6.28 7.67 5.91
N ALA A 73 -6.97 7.39 4.80
CA ALA A 73 -7.59 6.07 4.57
C ALA A 73 -6.56 4.93 4.54
N ILE A 74 -5.39 5.17 3.92
CA ILE A 74 -4.27 4.22 3.94
C ILE A 74 -3.75 4.04 5.36
N TYR A 75 -3.53 5.14 6.07
CA TYR A 75 -3.04 5.13 7.45
C TYR A 75 -3.97 4.36 8.40
N ASP A 76 -5.27 4.60 8.33
CA ASP A 76 -6.27 3.90 9.15
C ASP A 76 -6.26 2.40 8.85
N THR A 77 -6.09 2.03 7.58
CA THR A 77 -5.96 0.62 7.18
C THR A 77 -4.69 -0.01 7.72
N MET A 78 -3.55 0.70 7.69
CA MET A 78 -2.29 0.25 8.29
C MET A 78 -2.43 0.01 9.80
N GLN A 79 -3.20 0.84 10.51
CA GLN A 79 -3.48 0.65 11.95
C GLN A 79 -4.51 -0.45 12.23
N TYR A 80 -5.43 -0.70 11.28
CA TYR A 80 -6.47 -1.71 11.40
C TYR A 80 -5.92 -3.14 11.24
N ILE A 81 -4.99 -3.34 10.31
CA ILE A 81 -4.39 -4.65 10.07
C ILE A 81 -3.42 -5.03 11.20
N LYS A 82 -3.30 -6.35 11.47
CA LYS A 82 -2.40 -6.84 12.53
C LYS A 82 -0.94 -6.93 12.09
N ASN A 83 -0.71 -6.91 10.78
CA ASN A 83 0.59 -7.01 10.14
C ASN A 83 1.47 -5.81 10.45
N ASP A 84 2.78 -6.02 10.50
CA ASP A 84 3.74 -4.93 10.58
C ASP A 84 3.95 -4.33 9.19
N VAL A 85 3.76 -3.01 9.05
CA VAL A 85 3.91 -2.32 7.77
C VAL A 85 5.22 -1.52 7.80
N VAL A 86 6.23 -2.04 7.14
CA VAL A 86 7.55 -1.43 7.01
C VAL A 86 7.53 -0.43 5.86
N THR A 87 7.68 0.85 6.17
CA THR A 87 7.68 1.92 5.17
C THR A 87 9.10 2.33 4.77
N ILE A 88 9.38 2.35 3.47
CA ILE A 88 10.69 2.70 2.91
C ILE A 88 10.53 3.90 1.97
N ALA A 89 11.19 5.02 2.29
CA ALA A 89 11.22 6.18 1.40
C ALA A 89 12.17 5.91 0.24
N MET A 90 11.71 6.12 -0.99
CA MET A 90 12.58 6.13 -2.16
C MET A 90 12.40 7.43 -2.94
N GLY A 91 13.50 8.13 -3.21
CA GLY A 91 13.48 9.38 -3.96
C GLY A 91 13.02 10.57 -3.12
N LEU A 92 11.72 10.90 -3.21
CA LEU A 92 11.14 12.06 -2.54
C LEU A 92 9.87 11.65 -1.79
N ALA A 93 9.87 11.89 -0.48
CA ALA A 93 8.71 11.73 0.39
C ALA A 93 8.44 13.08 1.06
N ALA A 94 7.49 13.84 0.53
CA ALA A 94 7.11 15.15 1.05
C ALA A 94 5.67 15.14 1.60
N SER A 95 5.42 15.90 2.66
CA SER A 95 4.10 16.04 3.29
C SER A 95 3.51 14.69 3.74
N MET A 96 2.36 14.27 3.19
CA MET A 96 1.72 12.99 3.52
C MET A 96 2.60 11.77 3.27
N GLY A 97 3.55 11.84 2.32
CA GLY A 97 4.53 10.77 2.12
C GLY A 97 5.45 10.60 3.34
N GLN A 98 5.84 11.70 3.99
CA GLN A 98 6.66 11.67 5.20
C GLN A 98 5.83 11.32 6.45
N PHE A 99 4.55 11.69 6.46
CA PHE A 99 3.60 11.26 7.49
C PHE A 99 3.40 9.74 7.46
N LEU A 100 3.11 9.18 6.28
CA LEU A 100 2.98 7.72 6.10
C LEU A 100 4.28 6.98 6.42
N LEU A 101 5.45 7.57 6.10
CA LEU A 101 6.74 7.01 6.48
C LEU A 101 6.95 6.94 8.00
N SER A 102 6.45 7.95 8.73
CA SER A 102 6.58 8.00 10.19
C SER A 102 5.50 7.19 10.91
N ALA A 103 4.40 6.92 10.21
CA ALA A 103 3.27 6.11 10.65
C ALA A 103 3.51 4.60 10.52
N GLY A 104 4.34 4.19 9.57
CA GLY A 104 4.79 2.81 9.43
C GLY A 104 5.65 2.38 10.61
N THR A 105 5.80 1.08 10.79
CA THR A 105 6.71 0.56 11.79
C THR A 105 8.15 0.93 11.37
N PRO A 106 8.98 1.49 12.29
CA PRO A 106 10.36 1.76 11.99
C PRO A 106 11.06 0.45 11.60
N ALA A 107 11.83 0.43 10.52
CA ALA A 107 12.58 -0.75 10.08
C ALA A 107 13.54 -1.34 11.16
N SER A 108 13.81 -0.60 12.24
CA SER A 108 14.60 -1.05 13.40
C SER A 108 13.78 -1.30 14.67
N ALA A 109 12.51 -0.96 14.69
CA ALA A 109 11.62 -1.22 15.82
C ALA A 109 10.66 -2.30 15.39
N SER A 110 11.14 -3.55 15.34
CA SER A 110 10.25 -4.67 15.58
C SER A 110 9.40 -4.27 16.78
N ARG A 111 8.11 -4.07 16.53
CA ARG A 111 7.15 -3.79 17.59
C ARG A 111 7.22 -5.01 18.49
N CYS A 112 8.04 -4.92 19.54
CA CYS A 112 8.09 -5.86 20.64
C CYS A 112 6.73 -5.75 21.32
N ARG A 113 5.76 -6.45 20.75
CA ARG A 113 4.40 -6.57 21.20
C ARG A 113 4.50 -7.33 22.51
N THR A 114 4.60 -6.59 23.61
CA THR A 114 4.28 -7.16 24.92
C THR A 114 2.89 -7.79 24.82
N PRO A 115 2.69 -8.98 25.41
CA PRO A 115 1.42 -9.69 25.33
C PRO A 115 0.36 -8.80 25.95
N ARG A 116 -0.63 -8.44 25.13
CA ARG A 116 -1.78 -7.65 25.57
C ARG A 116 -2.68 -8.60 26.36
N SER A 117 -2.64 -8.48 27.69
CA SER A 117 -3.59 -9.07 28.65
C SER A 117 -5.02 -8.61 28.41
#